data_AF-A0A2G4F8R8-F1
#
_entry.id   AF-A0A2G4F8R8-F1
#
_cell.length_a   1.000
_cell.length_b   1.000
_cell.length_c   1.000
_cell.angle_alpha   90.00
_cell.angle_beta   90.00
_cell.angle_gamma   90.00
#
_symmetry.space_group_name_H-M   'P 1'
#
loop_
_entity.id
_entity.type
_entity.pdbx_description
1 polymer ?
#
loop_
_entity_poly.entity_id
_entity_poly.type
_entity_poly.pdbx_seq_one_letter_code
_entity_poly.pdbx_strand_id
1 'polypeptide(L)'
;MPTPCPFLPSCGRPLSWRDLNALREDQGPELYRLCLEYGQQLWLDDLPARALLAVDRALYCDVPGDAKVLAEYPMPYRTIGWMVKQPSENFAGNARVHYQHLADRVRGERAELKKWRAWAAWAVTRHVRPDLEGDPQHVVTEPTHTEIEAGLHDFGVNGETAEWRRALAD
;
A
#
# COMPACT_ATOMS: atom_id res chain seq x y z
N MET A 1 13.58 -7.85 -17.70
CA MET A 1 12.22 -7.27 -17.71
C MET A 1 11.54 -7.66 -16.40
N PRO A 2 10.90 -6.73 -15.69
CA PRO A 2 10.22 -7.02 -14.43
C PRO A 2 9.13 -8.07 -14.63
N THR A 3 8.99 -9.01 -13.70
CA THR A 3 7.85 -9.94 -13.68
C THR A 3 6.62 -9.18 -13.20
N PRO A 4 5.43 -9.35 -13.80
CA PRO A 4 4.22 -8.68 -13.33
C PRO A 4 3.89 -9.02 -11.87
N CYS A 5 3.46 -8.03 -11.08
CA CYS A 5 2.93 -8.31 -9.74
C CYS A 5 1.61 -9.09 -9.87
N PRO A 6 1.48 -10.27 -9.24
CA PRO A 6 0.29 -11.11 -9.39
C PRO A 6 -0.95 -10.54 -8.69
N PHE A 7 -0.76 -9.54 -7.82
CA PHE A 7 -1.82 -8.92 -7.02
C PHE A 7 -2.34 -7.61 -7.61
N LEU A 8 -1.81 -7.19 -8.77
CA LEU A 8 -2.23 -5.96 -9.44
C LEU A 8 -2.93 -6.22 -10.78
N PRO A 9 -3.95 -5.43 -11.12
CA PRO A 9 -4.56 -5.43 -12.44
C PRO A 9 -3.62 -4.87 -13.51
N SER A 10 -3.82 -5.31 -14.75
CA SER A 10 -3.25 -4.66 -15.93
C SER A 10 -4.25 -3.68 -16.56
N CYS A 11 -3.79 -2.52 -17.05
CA CYS A 11 -4.66 -1.50 -17.61
C CYS A 11 -5.03 -1.71 -19.10
N GLY A 12 -4.32 -2.58 -19.83
CA GLY A 12 -4.54 -2.80 -21.28
C GLY A 12 -4.29 -1.58 -22.18
N ARG A 13 -4.05 -0.40 -21.59
CA ARG A 13 -3.68 0.86 -22.23
C ARG A 13 -2.55 1.54 -21.43
N PRO A 14 -1.75 2.41 -22.05
CA PRO A 14 -0.81 3.25 -21.31
C PRO A 14 -1.55 4.26 -20.42
N LEU A 15 -1.08 4.37 -19.19
CA LEU A 15 -1.48 5.33 -18.17
C LEU A 15 -0.40 6.38 -17.95
N SER A 16 -0.84 7.55 -17.50
CA SER A 16 0.02 8.67 -17.12
C SER A 16 -0.44 9.30 -15.80
N TRP A 17 0.39 10.18 -15.25
CA TRP A 17 0.01 10.96 -14.06
C TRP A 17 -1.26 11.80 -14.29
N ARG A 18 -1.58 12.15 -15.56
CA ARG A 18 -2.77 12.94 -15.90
C ARG A 18 -4.05 12.16 -15.62
N ASP A 19 -4.06 10.86 -15.86
CA ASP A 19 -5.20 9.99 -15.55
C ASP A 19 -5.51 10.03 -14.05
N LEU A 20 -4.48 9.90 -13.20
CA LEU A 20 -4.61 10.00 -11.74
C LEU A 20 -5.02 11.39 -11.23
N ASN A 21 -4.59 12.44 -11.94
CA ASN A 21 -4.91 13.81 -11.57
C ASN A 21 -6.34 14.19 -11.97
N ALA A 22 -6.90 13.56 -13.02
CA ALA A 22 -8.29 13.72 -13.39
C ALA A 22 -9.26 13.27 -12.28
N LEU A 23 -8.85 12.27 -11.48
CA LEU A 23 -9.58 11.77 -10.32
C LEU A 23 -9.06 12.33 -8.98
N ARG A 24 -8.32 13.44 -8.95
CA ARG A 24 -7.74 13.90 -7.66
C ARG A 24 -8.81 14.30 -6.62
N GLU A 25 -9.94 14.81 -7.07
CA GLU A 25 -11.05 15.23 -6.19
C GLU A 25 -11.94 14.03 -5.82
N ASP A 26 -11.92 12.96 -6.65
CA ASP A 26 -12.64 11.71 -6.41
C ASP A 26 -11.69 10.67 -5.83
N GLN A 27 -11.70 10.55 -4.50
CA GLN A 27 -10.87 9.59 -3.79
C GLN A 27 -11.45 8.17 -3.81
N GLY A 28 -12.50 7.90 -4.58
CA GLY A 28 -13.30 6.68 -4.51
C GLY A 28 -12.72 5.42 -5.18
N PRO A 29 -13.59 4.41 -5.44
CA PRO A 29 -13.22 3.13 -6.04
C PRO A 29 -12.52 3.22 -7.40
N GLU A 30 -12.85 4.24 -8.20
CA GLU A 30 -12.24 4.45 -9.53
C GLU A 30 -10.77 4.84 -9.40
N LEU A 31 -10.45 5.79 -8.50
CA LEU A 31 -9.08 6.16 -8.21
C LEU A 31 -8.30 4.98 -7.62
N TYR A 32 -8.92 4.21 -6.72
CA TYR A 32 -8.32 3.00 -6.16
C TYR A 32 -7.85 2.04 -7.26
N ARG A 33 -8.75 1.67 -8.17
CA ARG A 33 -8.41 0.78 -9.30
C ARG A 33 -7.32 1.37 -10.17
N LEU A 34 -7.42 2.66 -10.51
CA LEU A 34 -6.46 3.33 -11.37
C LEU A 34 -5.06 3.40 -10.74
N CYS A 35 -4.97 3.59 -9.41
CA CYS A 35 -3.72 3.52 -8.67
C CYS A 35 -3.08 2.13 -8.76
N LEU A 36 -3.87 1.06 -8.64
CA LEU A 36 -3.37 -0.32 -8.77
C LEU A 36 -2.87 -0.62 -10.19
N GLU A 37 -3.66 -0.25 -11.21
CA GLU A 37 -3.30 -0.39 -12.63
C GLU A 37 -2.04 0.40 -12.98
N TYR A 38 -1.92 1.62 -12.46
CA TYR A 38 -0.74 2.45 -12.67
C TYR A 38 0.49 1.91 -11.93
N GLY A 39 0.30 1.37 -10.73
CA GLY A 39 1.35 0.67 -10.00
C GLY A 39 1.93 -0.50 -10.80
N GLN A 40 1.09 -1.29 -11.46
CA GLN A 40 1.52 -2.39 -12.32
C GLN A 40 2.33 -1.89 -13.52
N GLN A 41 1.86 -0.83 -14.18
CA GLN A 41 2.58 -0.26 -15.31
C GLN A 41 3.95 0.27 -14.88
N LEU A 42 4.01 1.08 -13.82
CA LEU A 42 5.27 1.62 -13.30
C LEU A 42 6.24 0.52 -12.90
N TRP A 43 5.72 -0.57 -12.34
CA TRP A 43 6.52 -1.74 -12.01
C TRP A 43 7.15 -2.37 -13.27
N LEU A 44 6.36 -2.59 -14.32
CA LEU A 44 6.82 -3.14 -15.59
C LEU A 44 7.76 -2.19 -16.36
N ASP A 45 7.61 -0.90 -16.13
CA ASP A 45 8.49 0.17 -16.64
C ASP A 45 9.80 0.31 -15.84
N ASP A 46 10.08 -0.58 -14.89
CA ASP A 46 11.28 -0.60 -14.02
C ASP A 46 11.37 0.65 -13.10
N LEU A 47 10.22 1.13 -12.63
CA LEU A 47 10.09 2.27 -11.70
C LEU A 47 9.48 1.85 -10.36
N PRO A 48 10.14 0.96 -9.58
CA PRO A 48 9.56 0.30 -8.41
C PRO A 48 9.21 1.25 -7.27
N ALA A 49 10.02 2.28 -7.01
CA ALA A 49 9.70 3.28 -6.00
C ALA A 49 8.41 4.06 -6.34
N ARG A 50 8.23 4.41 -7.62
CA ARG A 50 7.00 5.09 -8.08
C ARG A 50 5.80 4.15 -8.08
N ALA A 51 6.01 2.88 -8.41
CA ALA A 51 4.97 1.86 -8.33
C ALA A 51 4.44 1.74 -6.90
N LEU A 52 5.33 1.68 -5.91
CA LEU A 52 4.94 1.61 -4.49
C LEU A 52 4.16 2.86 -4.06
N LEU A 53 4.59 4.06 -4.47
CA LEU A 53 3.84 5.29 -4.20
C LEU A 53 2.42 5.30 -4.81
N ALA A 54 2.24 4.69 -5.98
CA ALA A 54 0.90 4.53 -6.56
C ALA A 54 0.03 3.57 -5.73
N VAL A 55 0.62 2.47 -5.26
CA VAL A 55 -0.05 1.49 -4.37
C VAL A 55 -0.38 2.11 -3.00
N ASP A 56 0.51 2.91 -2.43
CA ASP A 56 0.25 3.65 -1.18
C ASP A 56 -0.90 4.63 -1.33
N ARG A 57 -1.04 5.26 -2.50
CA ARG A 57 -2.20 6.10 -2.80
C ARG A 57 -3.49 5.29 -2.85
N ALA A 58 -3.47 4.08 -3.42
CA ALA A 58 -4.62 3.17 -3.39
C ALA A 58 -5.03 2.85 -1.96
N LEU A 59 -4.06 2.58 -1.07
CA LEU A 59 -4.29 2.30 0.35
C LEU A 59 -5.11 3.40 1.05
N TYR A 60 -5.02 4.66 0.59
CA TYR A 60 -5.73 5.79 1.19
C TYR A 60 -6.99 6.24 0.45
N CYS A 61 -7.39 5.54 -0.61
CA CYS A 61 -8.65 5.81 -1.28
C CYS A 61 -9.85 5.59 -0.35
N ASP A 62 -10.93 6.32 -0.60
CA ASP A 62 -12.22 6.23 0.06
C ASP A 62 -13.12 5.22 -0.64
N VAL A 63 -12.76 3.95 -0.49
CA VAL A 63 -13.45 2.83 -1.12
C VAL A 63 -14.49 2.28 -0.14
N PRO A 64 -15.80 2.34 -0.46
CA PRO A 64 -16.82 1.67 0.34
C PRO A 64 -16.52 0.17 0.45
N GLY A 65 -16.78 -0.42 1.63
CA GLY A 65 -16.44 -1.83 1.88
C GLY A 65 -17.20 -2.84 1.02
N ASP A 66 -18.30 -2.44 0.38
CA ASP A 66 -19.08 -3.24 -0.58
C ASP A 66 -18.73 -2.96 -2.04
N ALA A 67 -17.75 -2.09 -2.31
CA ALA A 67 -17.32 -1.78 -3.66
C ALA A 67 -16.76 -3.03 -4.35
N LYS A 68 -17.31 -3.35 -5.53
CA LYS A 68 -16.94 -4.55 -6.31
C LYS A 68 -15.43 -4.68 -6.56
N VAL A 69 -14.72 -3.56 -6.66
CA VAL A 69 -13.27 -3.55 -6.88
C VAL A 69 -12.51 -4.27 -5.76
N LEU A 70 -12.98 -4.22 -4.51
CA LEU A 70 -12.33 -4.86 -3.37
C LEU A 70 -12.49 -6.39 -3.37
N ALA A 71 -13.51 -6.91 -4.06
CA ALA A 71 -13.67 -8.36 -4.23
C ALA A 71 -12.65 -8.95 -5.23
N GLU A 72 -12.26 -8.16 -6.23
CA GLU A 72 -11.27 -8.56 -7.25
C GLU A 72 -9.85 -8.22 -6.79
N TYR A 73 -9.66 -7.02 -6.23
CA TYR A 73 -8.39 -6.50 -5.73
C TYR A 73 -8.55 -5.98 -4.29
N PRO A 74 -8.38 -6.86 -3.28
CA PRO A 74 -8.40 -6.48 -1.88
C PRO A 74 -7.36 -5.40 -1.53
N MET A 75 -7.48 -4.82 -0.34
CA MET A 75 -6.53 -3.82 0.16
C MET A 75 -5.08 -4.30 -0.04
N PRO A 76 -4.16 -3.45 -0.57
CA PRO A 76 -2.99 -3.92 -1.31
C PRO A 76 -1.80 -4.35 -0.43
N TYR A 77 -2.04 -4.99 0.72
CA TYR A 77 -0.99 -5.46 1.62
C TYR A 77 -0.10 -6.54 0.99
N ARG A 78 -0.69 -7.52 0.29
CA ARG A 78 0.07 -8.53 -0.45
C ARG A 78 0.86 -7.93 -1.60
N THR A 79 0.32 -6.91 -2.27
CA THR A 79 1.05 -6.15 -3.30
C THR A 79 2.30 -5.50 -2.71
N ILE A 80 2.16 -4.78 -1.58
CA ILE A 80 3.27 -4.12 -0.89
C ILE A 80 4.33 -5.15 -0.49
N GLY A 81 3.92 -6.24 0.18
CA GLY A 81 4.83 -7.31 0.59
C GLY A 81 5.58 -7.93 -0.59
N TRP A 82 4.85 -8.24 -1.67
CA TRP A 82 5.45 -8.81 -2.88
C TRP A 82 6.46 -7.87 -3.52
N MET A 83 6.13 -6.59 -3.69
CA MET A 83 7.01 -5.59 -4.32
C MET A 83 8.28 -5.37 -3.48
N VAL A 84 8.15 -5.21 -2.17
CA VAL A 84 9.28 -4.98 -1.24
C VAL A 84 10.22 -6.20 -1.15
N LYS A 85 9.69 -7.41 -1.34
CA LYS A 85 10.46 -8.67 -1.36
C LYS A 85 11.27 -8.84 -2.64
N GLN A 86 10.93 -8.15 -3.73
CA GLN A 86 11.65 -8.31 -4.98
C GLN A 86 13.07 -7.70 -4.89
N PRO A 87 14.08 -8.39 -5.46
CA PRO A 87 15.41 -7.81 -5.61
C PRO A 87 15.33 -6.68 -6.64
N SER A 88 15.48 -5.44 -6.19
CA SER A 88 15.49 -4.28 -7.08
C SER A 88 16.45 -3.23 -6.57
N GLU A 89 17.50 -2.99 -7.34
CA GLU A 89 18.48 -1.91 -7.15
C GLU A 89 17.83 -0.52 -7.34
N ASN A 90 16.68 -0.46 -8.02
CA ASN A 90 15.95 0.77 -8.33
C ASN A 90 14.96 1.19 -7.22
N PHE A 91 14.89 0.43 -6.11
CA PHE A 91 14.21 0.95 -4.92
C PHE A 91 15.07 2.07 -4.33
N ALA A 92 14.71 3.31 -4.65
CA ALA A 92 15.33 4.48 -4.07
C ALA A 92 14.92 4.58 -2.58
N GLY A 93 15.67 3.90 -1.71
CA GLY A 93 15.57 4.05 -0.26
C GLY A 93 15.07 2.82 0.50
N ASN A 94 14.93 2.98 1.81
CA ASN A 94 14.54 1.95 2.73
C ASN A 94 13.01 1.96 2.92
N ALA A 95 12.32 0.93 2.41
CA ALA A 95 10.86 0.81 2.51
C ALA A 95 10.36 0.82 3.97
N ARG A 96 11.13 0.30 4.92
CA ARG A 96 10.77 0.33 6.35
C ARG A 96 10.72 1.77 6.87
N VAL A 97 11.73 2.58 6.54
CA VAL A 97 11.81 4.00 6.91
C VAL A 97 10.66 4.79 6.28
N HIS A 98 10.34 4.51 5.00
CA HIS A 98 9.21 5.12 4.31
C HIS A 98 7.89 4.93 5.08
N TYR A 99 7.53 3.69 5.40
CA TYR A 99 6.28 3.41 6.12
C TYR A 99 6.30 3.88 7.57
N GLN A 100 7.46 3.88 8.22
CA GLN A 100 7.64 4.44 9.56
C GLN A 100 7.27 5.93 9.60
N HIS A 101 7.80 6.72 8.66
CA HIS A 101 7.42 8.13 8.53
C HIS A 101 5.99 8.32 8.06
N LEU A 102 5.52 7.46 7.15
CA LEU A 102 4.18 7.55 6.61
C LEU A 102 3.13 7.41 7.73
N ALA A 103 3.32 6.44 8.64
CA ALA A 103 2.41 6.18 9.75
C ALA A 103 2.38 7.30 10.80
N ASP A 104 3.52 7.90 11.11
CA ASP A 104 3.60 8.97 12.12
C ASP A 104 3.08 10.33 11.59
N ARG A 105 3.20 10.58 10.28
CA ARG A 105 2.86 11.87 9.65
C ARG A 105 1.44 11.95 9.10
N VAL A 106 0.60 10.92 9.28
CA VAL A 106 -0.80 10.97 8.83
C VAL A 106 -1.57 12.06 9.56
N ARG A 107 -2.20 12.97 8.82
CA ARG A 107 -3.04 14.06 9.34
C ARG A 107 -4.27 14.26 8.44
N GLY A 108 -5.25 15.00 8.94
CA GLY A 108 -6.43 15.40 8.17
C GLY A 108 -7.56 14.37 8.18
N GLU A 109 -8.38 14.39 7.13
CA GLU A 109 -9.56 13.54 7.05
C GLU A 109 -9.21 12.05 7.01
N ARG A 110 -9.96 11.24 7.76
CA ARG A 110 -9.76 9.79 7.93
C ARG A 110 -8.35 9.44 8.44
N ALA A 111 -7.76 10.30 9.27
CA ALA A 111 -6.40 10.12 9.78
C ALA A 111 -6.21 8.79 10.53
N GLU A 112 -7.17 8.37 11.34
CA GLU A 112 -7.06 7.08 12.06
C GLU A 112 -6.97 5.89 11.10
N LEU A 113 -7.88 5.82 10.12
CA LEU A 113 -7.84 4.77 9.09
C LEU A 113 -6.48 4.77 8.36
N LYS A 114 -6.06 5.92 7.85
CA LYS A 114 -4.80 6.05 7.12
C LYS A 114 -3.60 5.66 7.98
N LYS A 115 -3.58 6.04 9.27
CA LYS A 115 -2.54 5.66 10.23
C LYS A 115 -2.49 4.15 10.43
N TRP A 116 -3.62 3.49 10.66
CA TRP A 116 -3.65 2.03 10.85
C TRP A 116 -3.24 1.28 9.59
N ARG A 117 -3.66 1.76 8.42
CA ARG A 117 -3.21 1.21 7.14
C ARG A 117 -1.70 1.38 6.92
N ALA A 118 -1.14 2.52 7.28
CA ALA A 118 0.31 2.75 7.22
C ALA A 118 1.08 1.82 8.15
N TRP A 119 0.61 1.63 9.39
CA TRP A 119 1.21 0.67 10.32
C TRP A 119 1.09 -0.77 9.84
N ALA A 120 -0.02 -1.13 9.21
CA ALA A 120 -0.21 -2.44 8.60
C ALA A 120 0.79 -2.69 7.45
N ALA A 121 1.01 -1.69 6.58
CA ALA A 121 2.01 -1.75 5.51
C ALA A 121 3.45 -1.81 6.06
N TRP A 122 3.73 -1.07 7.14
CA TRP A 122 4.99 -1.14 7.87
C TRP A 122 5.25 -2.55 8.42
N ALA A 123 4.23 -3.19 9.04
CA ALA A 123 4.34 -4.54 9.59
C ALA A 123 4.63 -5.58 8.50
N VAL A 124 3.95 -5.46 7.35
CA VAL A 124 4.23 -6.32 6.17
C VAL A 124 5.65 -6.11 5.67
N THR A 125 6.11 -4.86 5.56
CA THR A 125 7.47 -4.53 5.13
C THR A 125 8.52 -5.15 6.06
N ARG A 126 8.32 -5.04 7.38
CA ARG A 126 9.18 -5.67 8.39
C ARG A 126 9.21 -7.19 8.28
N HIS A 127 8.06 -7.78 7.99
CA HIS A 127 7.93 -9.23 7.86
C HIS A 127 8.72 -9.75 6.66
N VAL A 128 8.57 -9.13 5.49
CA VAL A 128 9.20 -9.60 4.25
C VAL A 128 10.65 -9.17 4.08
N ARG A 129 11.07 -8.10 4.75
CA ARG A 129 12.44 -7.55 4.75
C ARG A 129 12.91 -7.22 6.17
N PRO A 130 13.12 -8.25 7.02
CA PRO A 130 13.56 -8.04 8.41
C PRO A 130 14.98 -7.46 8.51
N ASP A 131 15.75 -7.54 7.42
CA ASP A 131 17.09 -6.98 7.27
C ASP A 131 17.10 -5.44 7.17
N LEU A 132 15.99 -4.81 6.78
CA LEU A 132 15.89 -3.37 6.73
C LEU A 132 15.78 -2.78 8.14
N GLU A 133 16.71 -1.88 8.48
CA GLU A 133 16.68 -1.14 9.73
C GLU A 133 15.64 -0.01 9.70
N GLY A 134 15.13 0.39 10.86
CA GLY A 134 14.28 1.58 10.97
C GLY A 134 15.13 2.85 10.92
N ASP A 135 14.49 4.02 10.89
CA ASP A 135 15.21 5.28 11.01
C ASP A 135 15.70 5.47 12.46
N PRO A 136 17.02 5.47 12.72
CA PRO A 136 17.55 5.63 14.07
C PRO A 136 17.31 7.03 14.65
N GLN A 137 17.04 8.04 13.82
CA GLN A 137 16.78 9.41 14.25
C GLN A 137 15.29 9.67 14.53
N HIS A 138 14.41 8.75 14.15
CA HIS A 138 12.97 8.90 14.28
C HIS A 138 12.38 7.79 15.15
N VAL A 139 12.57 7.92 16.46
CA VAL A 139 12.04 6.96 17.43
C VAL A 139 10.51 7.04 17.46
N VAL A 140 9.85 5.96 17.05
CA VAL A 140 8.39 5.80 17.09
C VAL A 140 8.04 4.64 18.02
N THR A 141 6.89 4.73 18.68
CA THR A 141 6.32 3.58 19.39
C THR A 141 5.57 2.72 18.37
N GLU A 142 6.19 1.63 17.94
CA GLU A 142 5.61 0.68 17.00
C GLU A 142 4.38 -0.01 17.66
N PRO A 143 3.18 0.05 17.07
CA PRO A 143 2.04 -0.70 17.59
C PRO A 143 2.25 -2.21 17.39
N THR A 144 1.72 -2.98 18.33
CA THR A 144 1.67 -4.44 18.23
C THR A 144 0.75 -4.88 17.08
N HIS A 145 0.92 -6.11 16.61
CA HIS A 145 0.01 -6.67 15.61
C HIS A 145 -1.45 -6.66 16.09
N THR A 146 -1.70 -6.89 17.38
CA THR A 146 -3.05 -6.83 17.96
C THR A 146 -3.65 -5.43 17.89
N GLU A 147 -2.86 -4.37 18.15
CA GLU A 147 -3.33 -2.98 18.03
C GLU A 147 -3.59 -2.59 16.59
N ILE A 148 -2.71 -2.97 15.65
CA ILE A 148 -2.94 -2.77 14.22
C ILE A 148 -4.22 -3.45 13.79
N GLU A 149 -4.42 -4.69 14.23
CA GLU A 149 -5.59 -5.48 13.91
C GLU A 149 -6.90 -4.81 14.38
N ALA A 150 -6.92 -4.35 15.63
CA ALA A 150 -8.05 -3.64 16.20
C ALA A 150 -8.32 -2.34 15.43
N GLY A 151 -7.27 -1.58 15.09
CA GLY A 151 -7.42 -0.38 14.28
C GLY A 151 -7.98 -0.64 12.88
N LEU A 152 -7.52 -1.68 12.19
CA LEU A 152 -8.08 -2.07 10.90
C LEU A 152 -9.53 -2.58 11.02
N HIS A 153 -9.86 -3.28 12.10
CA HIS A 153 -11.21 -3.73 12.36
C HIS A 153 -12.17 -2.55 12.61
N ASP A 154 -11.75 -1.56 13.41
CA ASP A 154 -12.61 -0.47 13.84
C ASP A 154 -12.79 0.62 12.77
N PHE A 155 -11.77 0.84 11.93
CA PHE A 155 -11.77 1.93 10.94
C PHE A 155 -11.76 1.46 9.48
N GLY A 156 -11.34 0.22 9.22
CA GLY A 156 -11.13 -0.32 7.88
C GLY A 156 -12.40 -0.82 7.19
N VAL A 157 -12.19 -1.45 6.04
CA VAL A 157 -13.27 -2.11 5.29
C VAL A 157 -13.46 -3.56 5.72
N ASN A 158 -14.64 -4.11 5.46
CA ASN A 158 -14.93 -5.51 5.75
C ASN A 158 -13.90 -6.45 5.10
N GLY A 159 -13.31 -7.33 5.92
CA GLY A 159 -12.30 -8.30 5.46
C GLY A 159 -10.87 -7.75 5.35
N GLU A 160 -10.64 -6.45 5.57
CA GLU A 160 -9.32 -5.82 5.50
C GLU A 160 -8.32 -6.48 6.47
N THR A 161 -8.75 -6.74 7.70
CA THR A 161 -7.95 -7.46 8.70
C THR A 161 -7.53 -8.86 8.24
N ALA A 162 -8.44 -9.59 7.58
CA ALA A 162 -8.14 -10.93 7.09
C ALA A 162 -7.14 -10.88 5.92
N GLU A 163 -7.26 -9.88 5.05
CA GLU A 163 -6.32 -9.63 3.96
C GLU A 163 -4.93 -9.27 4.48
N TRP A 164 -4.84 -8.39 5.48
CA TRP A 164 -3.58 -8.03 6.12
C TRP A 164 -2.88 -9.24 6.75
N ARG A 165 -3.63 -10.10 7.46
CA ARG A 165 -3.08 -11.34 8.04
C ARG A 165 -2.53 -12.30 6.98
N ARG A 166 -3.17 -12.40 5.81
CA ARG A 166 -2.64 -13.21 4.70
C ARG A 166 -1.29 -12.68 4.22
N ALA A 167 -1.15 -11.35 4.11
CA ALA A 167 0.12 -10.73 3.72
C ALA A 167 1.26 -10.96 4.73
N LEU A 168 0.95 -11.26 5.99
CA LEU A 168 1.92 -11.64 7.03
C LEU A 168 2.21 -13.15 7.11
N ALA A 169 1.55 -13.95 6.27
CA ALA A 169 1.74 -15.40 6.21
C ALA A 169 2.50 -15.86 4.93
N ASP A 170 2.75 -14.94 3.99
CA ASP A 170 3.40 -15.16 2.67
C ASP A 170 4.91 -14.82 2.68
#